data_AF-A0A257LZ69-F1
#
_entry.id   AF-A0A257LZ69-F1
#
_cell.length_a   1.000
_cell.length_b   1.000
_cell.length_c   1.000
_cell.angle_alpha   90.00
_cell.angle_beta   90.00
_cell.angle_gamma   90.00
#
_symmetry.space_group_name_H-M   'P 1'
#
loop_
_entity.id
_entity.type
_entity.pdbx_description
1 polymer ?
#
loop_
_entity_poly.entity_id
_entity_poly.type
_entity_poly.pdbx_seq_one_letter_code
_entity_poly.pdbx_strand_id
1 'polypeptide(L)'
;MDLPDGDRGVPPEHELHHSIFTLAVDPQSVAIVPGYKMGTLKLQFTDPRGRFYRNFPITDLGFHNFAQTKHGAGDLGQLNDWISGQKEVFLRIGLSGIFQPPGQKNAYWMQANGIYTFPEAPPGIRIHPK
;
A
#
# COMPACT_ATOMS: atom_id res chain seq x y z
N MET A 1 -10.27 5.56 -12.60
CA MET A 1 -10.59 4.14 -12.38
C MET A 1 -11.78 4.10 -11.43
N ASP A 2 -12.98 3.84 -11.95
CA ASP A 2 -14.18 3.65 -11.11
C ASP A 2 -14.40 2.15 -10.94
N LEU A 3 -13.87 1.62 -9.83
CA LEU A 3 -14.14 0.25 -9.40
C LEU A 3 -15.31 0.26 -8.39
N PRO A 4 -16.13 -0.81 -8.34
CA PRO A 4 -17.16 -0.99 -7.32
C PRO A 4 -16.57 -0.84 -5.92
N ASP A 5 -17.33 -0.25 -4.99
CA ASP A 5 -16.85 0.03 -3.64
C ASP A 5 -16.34 -1.24 -2.95
N GLY A 6 -15.07 -1.21 -2.53
CA GLY A 6 -14.39 -2.31 -1.83
C GLY A 6 -13.74 -3.36 -2.72
N ASP A 7 -13.99 -3.36 -4.04
CA ASP A 7 -13.33 -4.31 -4.95
C ASP A 7 -11.97 -3.76 -5.41
N ARG A 8 -10.94 -4.59 -5.29
CA ARG A 8 -9.56 -4.27 -5.69
C ARG A 8 -9.11 -5.03 -6.94
N GLY A 9 -9.99 -5.88 -7.47
CA GLY A 9 -9.78 -6.59 -8.71
C GLY A 9 -10.20 -5.75 -9.90
N VAL A 10 -9.29 -5.54 -10.83
CA VAL A 10 -9.61 -5.03 -12.16
C VAL A 10 -9.86 -6.23 -13.08
N PRO A 11 -11.05 -6.35 -13.70
CA PRO A 11 -11.33 -7.43 -14.64
C PRO A 11 -10.36 -7.42 -15.84
N PRO A 12 -9.94 -8.59 -16.37
CA PRO A 12 -9.01 -8.67 -17.49
C PRO A 12 -9.50 -8.00 -18.78
N GLU A 13 -10.82 -7.93 -18.96
CA GLU A 13 -11.49 -7.27 -20.08
C GLU A 13 -11.57 -5.74 -19.95
N HIS A 14 -11.23 -5.18 -18.79
CA HIS A 14 -11.28 -3.75 -18.57
C HIS A 14 -10.07 -3.07 -19.22
N GLU A 15 -10.32 -2.10 -20.10
CA GLU A 15 -9.25 -1.36 -20.74
C GLU A 15 -8.54 -0.45 -19.72
N LEU A 16 -7.24 -0.66 -19.59
CA LEU A 16 -6.37 0.11 -18.70
C LEU A 16 -5.36 0.89 -19.51
N HIS A 17 -5.34 2.21 -19.34
CA HIS A 17 -4.30 3.06 -19.92
C HIS A 17 -2.97 2.96 -19.16
N HIS A 18 -3.02 2.61 -17.88
CA HIS A 18 -1.85 2.49 -17.02
C HIS A 18 -2.03 1.33 -16.03
N SER A 19 -0.95 0.57 -15.78
CA SER A 19 -0.91 -0.50 -14.79
C SER A 19 -0.40 -0.04 -13.42
N ILE A 20 -0.05 1.24 -13.30
CA ILE A 20 0.52 1.83 -12.09
C ILE A 20 0.20 3.33 -12.02
N PHE A 21 -0.10 3.82 -10.83
CA PHE A 21 -0.31 5.24 -10.56
C PHE A 21 0.17 5.61 -9.16
N THR A 22 0.37 6.90 -8.90
CA THR A 22 0.75 7.41 -7.59
C THR A 22 -0.42 8.18 -6.98
N LEU A 23 -0.70 7.89 -5.71
CA LEU A 23 -1.78 8.48 -4.95
C LEU A 23 -1.20 9.24 -3.75
N ALA A 24 -1.49 10.54 -3.64
CA ALA A 24 -1.29 11.26 -2.39
C ALA A 24 -2.39 10.86 -1.40
N VAL A 25 -2.01 10.54 -0.17
CA VAL A 25 -2.94 10.19 0.91
C VAL A 25 -2.61 10.99 2.15
N ASP A 26 -3.63 11.20 3.00
CA ASP A 26 -3.43 11.79 4.32
C ASP A 26 -2.56 10.83 5.16
N PRO A 27 -1.39 11.27 5.67
CA PRO A 27 -0.54 10.45 6.53
C PRO A 27 -1.27 9.86 7.73
N GLN A 28 -2.25 10.57 8.31
CA GLN A 28 -3.04 10.09 9.45
C GLN A 28 -4.02 8.98 9.09
N SER A 29 -4.35 8.85 7.80
CA SER A 29 -5.22 7.78 7.31
C SER A 29 -4.47 6.47 7.08
N VAL A 30 -3.13 6.51 7.09
CA VAL A 30 -2.27 5.38 6.73
C VAL A 30 -1.88 4.57 7.97
N ALA A 31 -2.04 3.25 7.88
CA ALA A 31 -1.54 2.33 8.89
C ALA A 31 -0.93 1.07 8.28
N ILE A 32 0.19 0.66 8.85
CA ILE A 32 0.82 -0.64 8.62
C ILE A 32 0.32 -1.59 9.69
N VAL A 33 -0.23 -2.72 9.23
CA VAL A 33 -0.83 -3.74 10.09
C VAL A 33 -0.24 -5.13 9.77
N PRO A 34 -0.24 -6.06 10.74
CA PRO A 34 0.11 -7.44 10.47
C PRO A 34 -0.79 -8.04 9.39
N GLY A 35 -0.20 -8.79 8.47
CA GLY A 35 -0.91 -9.62 7.52
C GLY A 35 -1.32 -10.97 8.13
N TYR A 36 -2.18 -11.70 7.42
CA TYR A 36 -2.67 -13.01 7.87
C TYR A 36 -1.56 -14.06 8.02
N LYS A 37 -0.55 -14.02 7.14
CA LYS A 37 0.62 -14.87 7.25
C LYS A 37 1.63 -14.21 8.19
N MET A 38 2.16 -14.99 9.14
CA MET A 38 3.19 -14.51 10.06
C MET A 38 4.36 -13.88 9.28
N GLY A 39 4.84 -12.72 9.74
CA GLY A 39 5.93 -11.98 9.11
C GLY A 39 5.54 -11.19 7.86
N THR A 40 4.26 -11.17 7.47
CA THR A 40 3.78 -10.29 6.38
C THR A 40 3.17 -9.01 6.92
N LEU A 41 3.29 -7.94 6.15
CA LEU A 41 2.68 -6.64 6.44
C LEU A 41 1.61 -6.30 5.41
N LYS A 42 0.62 -5.51 5.84
CA LYS A 42 -0.44 -4.96 5.02
C LYS A 42 -0.59 -3.47 5.29
N LEU A 43 -1.11 -2.77 4.29
CA LEU A 43 -1.42 -1.36 4.36
C LEU A 43 -2.93 -1.18 4.57
N GLN A 44 -3.28 -0.20 5.38
CA GLN A 44 -4.62 0.39 5.45
C GLN A 44 -4.48 1.87 5.11
N PHE A 45 -5.41 2.43 4.34
CA PHE A 45 -5.42 3.85 4.01
C PHE A 45 -6.80 4.31 3.56
N THR A 46 -7.05 5.62 3.64
CA THR A 46 -8.22 6.26 3.03
C THR A 46 -7.76 7.07 1.82
N ASP A 47 -8.40 6.88 0.66
CA ASP A 47 -8.08 7.66 -0.53
C ASP A 47 -8.67 9.08 -0.46
N PRO A 48 -8.27 10.00 -1.36
CA PRO A 48 -8.82 11.36 -1.42
C PRO A 48 -10.34 11.43 -1.72
N ARG A 49 -10.96 10.32 -2.14
CA ARG A 49 -12.41 10.21 -2.36
C ARG A 49 -13.14 9.66 -1.12
N GLY A 50 -12.43 9.41 -0.01
CA GLY A 50 -12.98 8.87 1.24
C GLY A 50 -13.14 7.35 1.26
N ARG A 51 -12.62 6.62 0.27
CA ARG A 51 -12.71 5.15 0.24
C ARG A 51 -11.65 4.54 1.14
N PHE A 52 -12.08 3.68 2.05
CA PHE A 52 -11.19 2.98 2.98
C PHE A 52 -10.74 1.62 2.43
N TYR A 53 -9.43 1.45 2.30
CA TYR A 53 -8.81 0.20 1.85
C TYR A 53 -8.19 -0.53 3.03
N ARG A 54 -8.62 -1.79 3.24
CA ARG A 54 -8.07 -2.68 4.28
C ARG A 54 -7.23 -3.79 3.67
N ASN A 55 -6.29 -4.31 4.45
CA ASN A 55 -5.48 -5.49 4.09
C ASN A 55 -4.83 -5.35 2.71
N PHE A 56 -4.37 -4.14 2.37
CA PHE A 56 -3.78 -3.81 1.08
C PHE A 56 -2.38 -4.42 0.97
N PRO A 57 -2.09 -5.26 -0.05
CA PRO A 57 -0.80 -5.92 -0.17
C PRO A 57 0.31 -4.88 -0.33
N ILE A 58 1.39 -5.03 0.43
CA ILE A 58 2.63 -4.26 0.25
C ILE A 58 3.60 -5.17 -0.50
N THR A 59 4.08 -4.72 -1.66
CA THR A 59 5.11 -5.40 -2.46
C THR A 59 6.36 -4.54 -2.65
N ASP A 60 6.44 -3.41 -1.96
CA ASP A 60 7.64 -2.59 -1.85
C ASP A 60 8.68 -3.31 -0.99
N LEU A 61 9.71 -3.86 -1.64
CA LEU A 61 10.80 -4.57 -0.96
C LEU A 61 11.61 -3.66 -0.04
N GLY A 62 11.80 -2.39 -0.41
CA GLY A 62 12.53 -1.42 0.41
C GLY A 62 11.78 -1.13 1.70
N PHE A 63 10.49 -0.86 1.59
CA PHE A 63 9.62 -0.67 2.74
C PHE A 63 9.54 -1.93 3.61
N HIS A 64 9.40 -3.10 2.99
CA HIS A 64 9.32 -4.36 3.70
C HIS A 64 10.59 -4.63 4.51
N ASN A 65 11.78 -4.45 3.92
CA ASN A 65 13.05 -4.64 4.61
C ASN A 65 13.20 -3.66 5.78
N PHE A 66 12.85 -2.39 5.58
CA PHE A 66 12.86 -1.40 6.65
C PHE A 66 11.92 -1.81 7.79
N ALA A 67 10.67 -2.14 7.48
CA ALA A 67 9.69 -2.51 8.49
C ALA A 67 10.11 -3.80 9.24
N GLN A 68 10.77 -4.75 8.56
CA GLN A 68 11.35 -5.95 9.19
C GLN A 68 12.45 -5.67 10.20
N THR A 69 13.21 -4.57 10.06
CA THR A 69 14.14 -4.14 11.13
C THR A 69 13.41 -3.59 12.38
N LYS A 70 12.09 -3.40 12.28
CA LYS A 70 11.18 -2.83 13.29
C LYS A 70 10.03 -3.81 13.58
N HIS A 71 10.30 -5.11 13.63
CA HIS A 71 9.25 -6.15 13.72
C HIS A 71 9.17 -6.81 15.11
N GLY A 72 9.60 -6.13 16.17
CA GLY A 72 9.28 -6.51 17.55
C GLY A 72 7.81 -6.22 17.90
N ALA A 73 7.22 -7.00 18.80
CA ALA A 73 5.86 -6.74 19.29
C ALA A 73 5.85 -5.40 20.06
N GLY A 74 5.36 -4.34 19.41
CA GLY A 74 5.43 -2.95 19.89
C GLY A 74 5.96 -1.94 18.85
N ASP A 75 6.67 -2.42 17.82
CA ASP A 75 7.33 -1.55 16.85
C ASP A 75 6.43 -1.02 15.74
N LEU A 76 5.33 -1.71 15.40
CA LEU A 76 4.37 -1.21 14.40
C LEU A 76 3.66 0.06 14.86
N GLY A 77 3.47 0.23 16.18
CA GLY A 77 2.95 1.47 16.74
C GLY A 77 3.88 2.65 16.42
N GLN A 78 5.18 2.50 16.71
CA GLN A 78 6.18 3.52 16.40
C GLN A 78 6.28 3.81 14.90
N LEU A 79 6.18 2.78 14.05
CA LEU A 79 6.15 2.97 12.59
C LEU A 79 4.94 3.79 12.15
N ASN A 80 3.76 3.47 12.67
CA ASN A 80 2.53 4.19 12.34
C ASN A 80 2.53 5.62 12.89
N ASP A 81 3.02 5.82 14.12
CA ASP A 81 3.20 7.14 14.70
C ASP A 81 4.14 7.98 13.84
N TRP A 82 5.27 7.40 13.40
CA TRP A 82 6.22 8.06 12.52
C TRP A 82 5.61 8.41 11.15
N ILE A 83 4.85 7.49 10.52
CA ILE A 83 4.14 7.76 9.26
C ILE A 83 3.13 8.89 9.46
N SER A 84 2.34 8.84 10.54
CA SER A 84 1.31 9.84 10.83
C SER A 84 1.87 11.24 11.09
N GLY A 85 3.11 11.33 11.55
CA GLY A 85 3.84 12.58 11.75
C GLY A 85 4.47 13.15 10.48
N GLN A 86 4.43 12.44 9.34
CA GLN A 86 4.94 12.95 8.07
C GLN A 86 4.05 14.06 7.53
N LYS A 87 4.64 14.92 6.72
CA LYS A 87 3.91 15.99 6.04
C LYS A 87 3.10 15.43 4.87
N GLU A 88 3.69 14.51 4.12
CA GLU A 88 3.09 13.94 2.91
C GLU A 88 3.40 12.45 2.82
N VAL A 89 2.41 11.67 2.40
CA VAL A 89 2.56 10.25 2.06
C VAL A 89 2.04 10.02 0.66
N PHE A 90 2.84 9.33 -0.15
CA PHE A 90 2.46 8.91 -1.50
C PHE A 90 2.52 7.39 -1.62
N LEU A 91 1.46 6.81 -2.15
CA LEU A 91 1.35 5.38 -2.43
C LEU A 91 1.47 5.15 -3.93
N ARG A 92 2.42 4.32 -4.36
CA ARG A 92 2.48 3.84 -5.73
C ARG A 92 1.66 2.57 -5.84
N ILE A 93 0.50 2.69 -6.44
CA ILE A 93 -0.48 1.62 -6.60
C ILE A 93 -0.29 0.97 -7.96
N GLY A 94 0.12 -0.29 -7.98
CA GLY A 94 0.25 -1.09 -9.19
C GLY A 94 -0.72 -2.26 -9.22
N LEU A 95 -0.72 -2.96 -10.34
CA LEU A 95 -1.48 -4.19 -10.53
C LEU A 95 -0.56 -5.42 -10.46
N SER A 96 -1.08 -6.49 -9.87
CA SER A 96 -0.46 -7.81 -9.93
C SER A 96 -0.53 -8.39 -11.34
N GLY A 97 0.10 -9.56 -11.54
CA GLY A 97 -0.29 -10.45 -12.63
C GLY A 97 -1.74 -10.94 -12.46
N ILE A 98 -2.33 -11.43 -13.54
CA ILE A 98 -3.69 -12.00 -13.54
C ILE A 98 -3.74 -13.21 -12.59
N PHE A 99 -4.71 -13.23 -11.68
CA PHE A 99 -4.87 -14.31 -10.72
C PHE A 99 -6.32 -14.43 -10.27
N GLN A 100 -6.75 -15.67 -10.05
CA GLN A 100 -8.08 -15.99 -9.54
C GLN A 100 -7.98 -16.59 -8.13
N PRO A 101 -8.22 -15.80 -7.07
CA PRO A 101 -8.33 -16.34 -5.72
C PRO A 101 -9.50 -17.31 -5.60
N PRO A 102 -9.43 -18.32 -4.72
CA PRO A 102 -10.56 -19.20 -4.44
C PRO A 102 -11.83 -18.42 -4.08
N GLY A 103 -12.93 -18.70 -4.79
CA GLY A 103 -14.22 -18.03 -4.57
C GLY A 103 -14.33 -16.60 -5.12
N GLN A 104 -13.32 -16.11 -5.85
CA GLN A 104 -13.32 -14.78 -6.46
C GLN A 104 -13.14 -14.86 -7.99
N LYS A 105 -13.40 -13.75 -8.66
CA LYS A 105 -13.20 -13.62 -10.12
C LYS A 105 -11.71 -13.56 -10.45
N ASN A 106 -11.38 -13.98 -11.67
CA ASN A 106 -10.06 -13.76 -12.23
C ASN A 106 -9.87 -12.26 -12.49
N ALA A 107 -8.79 -11.68 -11.98
CA ALA A 107 -8.57 -10.24 -12.04
C ALA A 107 -7.08 -9.88 -11.93
N TYR A 108 -6.76 -8.64 -12.30
CA TYR A 108 -5.55 -7.96 -11.86
C TYR A 108 -5.81 -7.32 -10.50
N TRP A 109 -4.99 -7.60 -9.50
CA TRP A 109 -5.23 -7.13 -8.13
C TRP A 109 -4.37 -5.93 -7.80
N MET A 110 -4.97 -4.88 -7.24
CA MET A 110 -4.22 -3.71 -6.80
C MET A 110 -3.30 -4.01 -5.61
N GLN A 111 -2.11 -3.43 -5.64
CA GLN A 111 -1.03 -3.61 -4.66
C GLN A 111 -0.27 -2.30 -4.44
N ALA A 112 0.32 -2.12 -3.25
CA ALA A 112 1.20 -1.00 -2.94
C ALA A 112 2.63 -1.40 -3.29
N ASN A 113 3.07 -0.95 -4.45
CA ASN A 113 4.42 -1.17 -4.98
C ASN A 113 5.45 -0.16 -4.46
N GLY A 114 4.99 0.93 -3.84
CA GLY A 114 5.85 1.95 -3.23
C GLY A 114 5.11 2.69 -2.12
N ILE A 115 5.78 2.94 -1.00
CA ILE A 115 5.31 3.82 0.07
C ILE A 115 6.36 4.90 0.29
N TYR A 116 6.03 6.14 -0.07
CA TYR A 116 6.92 7.29 0.05
C TYR A 116 6.39 8.24 1.12
N THR A 117 7.31 8.80 1.89
CA THR A 117 7.07 9.65 3.04
C THR A 117 7.96 10.89 2.90
N PHE A 118 7.45 12.05 3.33
CA PHE A 118 8.18 13.30 3.27
C PHE A 118 7.91 14.16 4.51
N PRO A 119 8.92 14.91 5.01
CA PRO A 119 10.24 15.11 4.42
C PRO A 119 11.22 13.95 4.66
N GLU A 120 10.89 13.02 5.54
CA GLU A 120 11.77 11.91 5.90
C GLU A 120 11.42 10.66 5.09
N ALA A 121 12.44 9.98 4.58
CA ALA A 121 12.30 8.64 4.02
C ALA A 121 12.94 7.63 4.97
N PRO A 122 12.42 6.39 5.06
CA PRO A 122 13.06 5.37 5.85
C PRO A 122 14.47 5.07 5.34
N PRO A 123 15.45 4.81 6.24
CA PRO A 123 16.80 4.43 5.83
C PRO A 123 16.78 3.25 4.84
N GLY A 124 17.39 3.44 3.66
CA GLY A 124 17.45 2.41 2.60
C GLY A 124 16.31 2.43 1.59
N ILE A 125 15.32 3.33 1.72
CA ILE A 125 14.27 3.55 0.71
C ILE A 125 14.67 4.70 -0.22
N ARG A 126 14.42 4.53 -1.52
CA ARG A 126 14.70 5.55 -2.53
C ARG A 126 13.83 6.79 -2.28
N ILE A 127 14.48 7.92 -2.05
CA ILE A 127 13.85 9.24 -2.08
C ILE A 127 13.42 9.53 -3.53
N HIS A 128 12.18 9.96 -3.73
CA HIS A 128 11.77 10.46 -5.04
C HIS A 128 12.57 11.76 -5.29
N PRO A 129 13.37 11.88 -6.36
CA PRO A 129 14.04 13.14 -6.66
C PRO A 129 12.96 14.21 -6.86
N LYS A 130 13.17 15.36 -6.19
CA LYS A 130 12.38 16.57 -6.38
C LYS A 130 12.46 17.05 -7.83
#